data_AF-A0A813HHF9-F1
#
_entry.id   AF-A0A813HHF9-F1
#
_cell.length_a   1.000
_cell.length_b   1.000
_cell.length_c   1.000
_cell.angle_alpha   90.00
_cell.angle_beta   90.00
_cell.angle_gamma   90.00
#
_symmetry.space_group_name_H-M   'P 1'
#
loop_
_entity.id
_entity.type
_entity.pdbx_description
1 polymer ?
#
loop_
_entity_poly.entity_id
_entity_poly.type
_entity_poly.pdbx_seq_one_letter_code
_entity_poly.pdbx_strand_id
1 'polypeptide(L)'
;MQRIHRGQVLGTFAPELSAQMYSQAVSLHGRILSCIMVIEQNSPGPFVVHMRTFLMMFCFTFPFTAIAAFQPLMILPMQMMLSFALLGIEFFSREMEHPFGDDAVDIPVSAVMDNVKRMVQEVQDYERLRFKRAD
;
A
#
# COMPACT_ATOMS: atom_id res chain seq x y z
N MET A 1 5.28 24.59 -5.87
CA MET A 1 6.59 25.30 -5.88
C MET A 1 6.52 26.70 -6.48
N GLN A 2 5.91 26.92 -7.66
CA GLN A 2 5.78 28.26 -8.26
C GLN A 2 5.13 29.31 -7.35
N ARG A 3 4.13 28.93 -6.54
CA ARG A 3 3.49 29.83 -5.57
C ARG A 3 4.42 30.28 -4.43
N ILE A 4 5.31 29.41 -3.95
CA ILE A 4 6.30 29.73 -2.90
C ILE A 4 7.34 30.69 -3.47
N HIS A 5 7.89 30.37 -4.64
CA HIS A 5 8.84 31.23 -5.34
C HIS A 5 8.24 32.61 -5.64
N ARG A 6 7.00 32.67 -6.13
CA ARG A 6 6.29 33.93 -6.37
C ARG A 6 6.11 34.74 -5.08
N GLY A 7 5.76 34.09 -3.96
CA GLY A 7 5.64 34.76 -2.67
C GLY A 7 6.97 35.28 -2.11
N GLN A 8 8.09 34.63 -2.44
CA GLN A 8 9.42 35.13 -2.12
C GLN A 8 9.79 36.37 -2.96
N VAL A 9 9.55 36.33 -4.28
CA VAL A 9 9.81 37.45 -5.20
C VAL A 9 8.96 38.68 -4.86
N LEU A 10 7.74 38.47 -4.36
CA LEU A 10 6.83 39.54 -3.91
C LEU A 10 7.17 40.08 -2.51
N GLY A 11 8.21 39.56 -1.83
CA GLY A 11 8.58 39.98 -0.48
C GLY A 11 7.62 39.54 0.63
N THR A 12 6.58 38.76 0.31
CA THR A 12 5.61 38.24 1.30
C THR A 12 6.20 37.18 2.23
N PHE A 13 7.25 36.48 1.82
CA PHE A 13 7.93 35.48 2.65
C PHE A 13 9.42 35.80 2.79
N ALA A 14 9.95 35.63 4.00
CA ALA A 14 11.38 35.65 4.22
C ALA A 14 12.07 34.53 3.40
N PRO A 15 13.31 34.73 2.93
CA PRO A 15 14.02 33.73 2.14
C PRO A 15 14.25 32.43 2.91
N GLU A 16 14.50 32.50 4.22
CA GLU A 16 14.68 31.32 5.08
C GLU A 16 13.40 30.49 5.19
N LEU A 17 12.26 31.14 5.43
CA LEU A 17 10.96 30.47 5.48
C LEU A 17 10.61 29.81 4.14
N SER A 18 10.85 30.51 3.02
CA SER A 18 10.60 29.99 1.68
C SER A 18 11.44 28.74 1.38
N ALA A 19 12.70 28.73 1.83
CA ALA A 19 13.58 27.57 1.71
C ALA A 19 13.09 26.38 2.54
N GLN A 20 12.63 26.61 3.77
CA GLN A 20 12.03 25.56 4.61
C GLN A 20 10.75 24.99 4.00
N MET A 21 9.86 25.84 3.49
CA MET A 21 8.64 25.40 2.81
C MET A 21 8.97 24.58 1.55
N TYR A 22 10.02 24.97 0.82
CA TYR A 22 10.47 24.24 -0.36
C TYR A 22 11.00 22.84 0.01
N SER A 23 11.82 22.72 1.06
CA SER A 23 12.36 21.42 1.49
C SER A 23 11.25 20.46 1.93
N GLN A 24 10.24 20.94 2.65
CA GLN A 24 9.07 20.16 3.03
C GLN A 24 8.26 19.71 1.80
N ALA A 25 8.10 20.58 0.81
CA ALA A 25 7.40 20.23 -0.44
C ALA A 25 8.15 19.17 -1.25
N VAL A 26 9.49 19.26 -1.32
CA VAL A 26 10.33 18.22 -1.97
C VAL A 26 10.22 16.90 -1.22
N SER A 27 10.26 16.91 0.12
CA SER A 27 10.10 15.71 0.95
C SER A 27 8.75 15.03 0.72
N LEU A 28 7.66 15.81 0.68
CA LEU A 28 6.33 15.30 0.37
C LEU A 28 6.27 14.67 -1.03
N HIS A 29 6.85 15.34 -2.03
CA HIS A 29 6.93 14.81 -3.39
C HIS A 29 7.68 13.47 -3.44
N GLY A 30 8.80 13.36 -2.71
CA GLY A 30 9.56 12.12 -2.59
C GLY A 30 8.72 10.97 -2.00
N ARG A 31 7.91 11.25 -0.97
CA ARG A 31 7.01 10.24 -0.38
C ARG A 31 5.92 9.79 -1.35
N ILE A 32 5.34 10.71 -2.12
CA ILE A 32 4.34 10.37 -3.14
C ILE A 32 4.96 9.49 -4.22
N LEU A 33 6.18 9.79 -4.67
CA LEU A 33 6.88 8.95 -5.63
C LEU A 33 7.14 7.54 -5.08
N SER A 34 7.50 7.40 -3.82
CA SER A 34 7.63 6.08 -3.19
C SER A 34 6.33 5.28 -3.24
N CYS A 35 5.17 5.92 -2.99
CA CYS A 35 3.86 5.27 -3.14
C CYS A 35 3.58 4.85 -4.59
N ILE A 36 3.89 5.72 -5.56
CA ILE A 36 3.72 5.38 -6.99
C ILE A 36 4.60 4.19 -7.37
N MET A 37 5.85 4.12 -6.89
CA MET A 37 6.71 2.96 -7.17
C MET A 37 6.12 1.66 -6.65
N VAL A 38 5.48 1.67 -5.47
CA VAL A 38 4.82 0.47 -4.93
C VAL A 38 3.63 0.04 -5.81
N ILE A 39 2.91 0.98 -6.42
CA ILE A 39 1.79 0.68 -7.33
C ILE A 39 2.28 0.10 -8.67
N GLU A 40 3.40 0.62 -9.17
CA GLU A 40 3.98 0.20 -10.46
C GLU A 40 4.78 -1.10 -10.36
N GLN A 41 5.33 -1.42 -9.18
CA GLN A 41 6.10 -2.65 -8.95
C GLN A 41 5.20 -3.86 -8.73
N ASN A 42 4.64 -4.38 -9.82
CA ASN A 42 3.93 -5.66 -9.82
C ASN A 42 4.89 -6.82 -10.11
N SER A 43 4.64 -8.00 -9.52
CA SER A 43 5.40 -9.20 -9.86
C SER A 43 5.27 -9.52 -11.35
N PRO A 44 6.35 -9.97 -12.01
CA PRO A 44 6.29 -10.36 -13.42
C PRO A 44 5.21 -11.43 -13.63
N GLY A 45 4.28 -11.18 -14.55
CA GLY A 45 3.16 -12.11 -14.82
C GLY A 45 3.57 -13.58 -15.03
N PRO A 46 4.64 -13.88 -15.79
CA PRO A 46 5.11 -15.25 -15.94
C PRO A 46 5.53 -15.90 -14.62
N PHE A 47 6.13 -15.14 -13.69
CA PHE A 47 6.54 -15.65 -12.39
C PHE A 47 5.31 -16.07 -11.56
N VAL A 48 4.28 -15.22 -11.50
CA VAL A 48 3.02 -15.52 -10.78
C VAL A 48 2.36 -16.79 -11.32
N VAL A 49 2.28 -16.92 -12.66
CA VAL A 49 1.71 -18.11 -13.31
C VAL A 49 2.53 -19.36 -13.00
N HIS A 50 3.87 -19.28 -13.03
CA HIS A 50 4.73 -20.43 -12.71
C HIS A 50 4.62 -20.83 -11.23
N MET A 51 4.59 -19.86 -10.31
CA MET A 51 4.39 -20.11 -8.88
C MET A 51 3.08 -20.87 -8.63
N ARG A 52 1.98 -20.39 -9.20
CA ARG A 52 0.66 -21.05 -9.06
C ARG A 52 0.63 -22.43 -9.69
N THR A 53 1.24 -22.60 -10.86
CA THR A 53 1.32 -23.91 -11.54
C THR A 53 2.13 -24.90 -10.70
N PHE A 54 3.26 -24.46 -10.13
CA PHE A 54 4.07 -25.28 -9.24
C PHE A 54 3.33 -25.69 -7.97
N LEU A 55 2.58 -24.76 -7.35
CA LEU A 55 1.74 -25.03 -6.19
C LEU A 55 0.66 -26.09 -6.49
N MET A 56 0.00 -25.98 -7.65
CA MET A 56 -0.97 -26.98 -8.10
C MET A 56 -0.33 -28.34 -8.35
N MET A 57 0.83 -28.37 -9.00
CA MET A 57 1.59 -29.60 -9.21
C MET A 57 1.99 -30.26 -7.88
N PHE A 58 2.41 -29.48 -6.89
CA PHE A 58 2.74 -29.97 -5.55
C PHE A 58 1.51 -30.59 -4.86
N CYS A 59 0.37 -29.88 -4.88
CA CYS A 59 -0.88 -30.42 -4.32
C CYS A 59 -1.31 -31.70 -5.04
N PHE A 60 -1.14 -31.77 -6.37
CA PHE A 60 -1.50 -32.96 -7.15
C PHE A 60 -0.57 -34.15 -6.89
N THR A 61 0.72 -33.92 -6.64
CA THR A 61 1.70 -34.99 -6.41
C THR A 61 1.68 -35.53 -4.97
N PHE A 62 1.28 -34.74 -3.99
CA PHE A 62 1.18 -35.13 -2.59
C PHE A 62 0.41 -36.45 -2.31
N PRO A 63 -0.80 -36.70 -2.86
CA PRO A 63 -1.52 -37.95 -2.58
C PRO A 63 -0.74 -39.18 -3.06
N PHE A 64 -0.01 -39.08 -4.17
CA PHE A 64 0.77 -40.21 -4.69
C PHE A 64 1.97 -40.55 -3.79
N THR A 65 2.60 -39.55 -3.19
CA THR A 65 3.70 -39.78 -2.23
C THR A 65 3.17 -40.27 -0.88
N ALA A 66 1.99 -39.79 -0.46
CA ALA A 66 1.37 -40.15 0.81
C ALA A 66 0.90 -41.61 0.88
N ILE A 67 0.59 -42.26 -0.26
CA ILE A 67 0.16 -43.67 -0.32
C ILE A 67 1.19 -44.62 0.31
N ALA A 68 2.48 -44.32 0.19
CA ALA A 68 3.54 -45.15 0.76
C ALA A 68 3.82 -44.86 2.25
N ALA A 69 3.42 -43.69 2.75
CA ALA A 69 3.79 -43.18 4.07
C ALA A 69 2.66 -43.29 5.12
N PHE A 70 1.39 -43.23 4.69
CA PHE A 70 0.25 -43.13 5.60
C PHE A 70 -0.82 -44.17 5.31
N GLN A 71 -1.70 -44.41 6.29
CA GLN A 71 -2.89 -45.24 6.11
C GLN A 71 -3.83 -44.60 5.09
N PRO A 72 -4.46 -45.38 4.18
CA PRO A 72 -5.31 -44.84 3.11
C PRO A 72 -6.42 -43.90 3.58
N LEU A 73 -6.98 -44.15 4.76
CA LEU A 73 -8.06 -43.34 5.35
C LEU A 73 -7.58 -41.94 5.81
N MET A 74 -6.30 -41.79 6.14
CA MET A 74 -5.70 -40.53 6.64
C MET A 74 -5.17 -39.63 5.53
N ILE A 75 -4.99 -40.16 4.31
CA ILE A 75 -4.45 -39.41 3.17
C ILE A 75 -5.40 -38.27 2.77
N LEU A 76 -6.71 -38.54 2.69
CA LEU A 76 -7.70 -37.56 2.28
C LEU A 76 -7.76 -36.32 3.19
N PRO A 77 -7.93 -36.45 4.53
CA PRO A 77 -7.96 -35.29 5.41
C PRO A 77 -6.62 -34.53 5.45
N MET A 78 -5.48 -35.22 5.39
CA MET A 78 -4.17 -34.57 5.33
C MET A 78 -3.99 -33.76 4.04
N GLN A 79 -4.36 -34.33 2.91
CA GLN A 79 -4.33 -33.65 1.61
C GLN A 79 -5.20 -32.39 1.63
N MET A 80 -6.44 -32.50 2.13
CA MET A 80 -7.33 -31.35 2.25
C MET A 80 -6.72 -30.26 3.12
N MET A 81 -6.22 -30.60 4.30
CA MET A 81 -5.60 -29.64 5.22
C MET A 81 -4.38 -28.95 4.59
N LEU A 82 -3.50 -29.71 3.94
CA LEU A 82 -2.31 -29.17 3.28
C LEU A 82 -2.68 -28.25 2.11
N SER A 83 -3.59 -28.69 1.24
CA SER A 83 -4.04 -27.89 0.10
C SER A 83 -4.73 -26.60 0.55
N PHE A 84 -5.54 -26.67 1.62
CA PHE A 84 -6.21 -25.51 2.19
C PHE A 84 -5.19 -24.50 2.73
N ALA A 85 -4.17 -24.96 3.47
CA ALA A 85 -3.11 -24.10 3.98
C ALA A 85 -2.32 -23.44 2.85
N LEU A 86 -1.88 -24.21 1.85
CA LEU A 86 -1.03 -23.72 0.77
C LEU A 86 -1.76 -22.80 -0.22
N LEU A 87 -2.98 -23.18 -0.63
CA LEU A 87 -3.81 -22.34 -1.50
C LEU A 87 -4.30 -21.10 -0.74
N GLY A 88 -4.57 -21.22 0.56
CA GLY A 88 -4.91 -20.07 1.40
C GLY A 88 -3.78 -19.04 1.43
N ILE A 89 -2.52 -19.49 1.63
CA ILE A 89 -1.36 -18.59 1.62
C ILE A 89 -1.18 -17.93 0.24
N GLU A 90 -1.35 -18.65 -0.86
CA GLU A 90 -1.27 -18.06 -2.21
C GLU A 90 -2.33 -16.98 -2.43
N PHE A 91 -3.55 -17.23 -1.97
CA PHE A 91 -4.64 -16.26 -2.03
C PHE A 91 -4.30 -14.99 -1.24
N PHE A 92 -3.87 -15.13 0.02
CA PHE A 92 -3.49 -13.98 0.86
C PHE A 92 -2.27 -13.23 0.30
N SER A 93 -1.31 -13.95 -0.28
CA SER A 93 -0.13 -13.33 -0.90
C SER A 93 -0.51 -12.37 -2.02
N ARG A 94 -1.57 -12.69 -2.79
CA ARG A 94 -2.04 -11.86 -3.89
C ARG A 94 -2.72 -10.58 -3.39
N GLU A 95 -3.55 -10.68 -2.34
CA GLU A 95 -4.15 -9.50 -1.71
C GLU A 95 -3.07 -8.58 -1.11
N MET A 96 -2.06 -9.16 -0.46
CA MET A 96 -0.95 -8.39 0.13
C MET A 96 -0.02 -7.75 -0.90
N GLU A 97 -0.04 -8.20 -2.16
CA GLU A 97 0.80 -7.64 -3.23
C GLU A 97 0.30 -6.26 -3.70
N HIS A 98 -1.00 -5.98 -3.59
CA HIS A 98 -1.62 -4.74 -4.09
C HIS A 98 -2.28 -3.92 -2.97
N PRO A 99 -1.51 -3.36 -2.01
CA PRO A 99 -2.05 -2.75 -0.79
C PRO A 99 -2.89 -1.48 -0.99
N PHE A 100 -2.94 -0.94 -2.21
CA PHE A 100 -3.69 0.24 -2.60
C PHE A 100 -4.79 -0.06 -3.62
N GLY A 101 -5.19 -1.34 -3.75
CA GLY A 101 -6.30 -1.76 -4.59
C GLY A 101 -7.68 -1.44 -4.01
N ASP A 102 -8.66 -2.24 -4.41
CA ASP A 102 -10.07 -2.12 -4.02
C ASP A 102 -10.55 -3.32 -3.18
N ASP A 103 -9.64 -4.18 -2.71
CA ASP A 103 -9.98 -5.32 -1.85
C ASP A 103 -10.35 -4.85 -0.44
N ALA A 104 -11.13 -5.66 0.28
CA ALA A 104 -11.62 -5.30 1.62
C ALA A 104 -10.49 -5.12 2.66
N VAL A 105 -9.29 -5.64 2.38
CA VAL A 105 -8.11 -5.60 3.24
C VAL A 105 -7.14 -4.48 2.82
N ASP A 106 -7.42 -3.79 1.71
CA ASP A 106 -6.56 -2.73 1.20
C ASP A 106 -6.63 -1.45 2.02
N ILE A 107 -5.59 -0.63 1.90
CA ILE A 107 -5.50 0.66 2.58
C ILE A 107 -6.52 1.60 1.92
N PRO A 108 -7.48 2.17 2.68
CA PRO A 108 -8.50 3.05 2.12
C PRO A 108 -7.92 4.44 1.83
N VAL A 109 -7.22 4.59 0.70
CA VAL A 109 -6.51 5.83 0.31
C VAL A 109 -7.45 7.03 0.30
N SER A 110 -8.70 6.86 -0.14
CA SER A 110 -9.72 7.90 -0.13
C SER A 110 -10.00 8.43 1.28
N ALA A 111 -10.18 7.53 2.25
CA ALA A 111 -10.41 7.90 3.65
C ALA A 111 -9.20 8.59 4.27
N VAL A 112 -7.99 8.09 3.96
CA VAL A 112 -6.74 8.73 4.40
C VAL A 112 -6.65 10.15 3.83
N MET A 113 -6.93 10.33 2.54
CA MET A 113 -6.87 11.62 1.88
C MET A 113 -7.91 12.60 2.42
N ASP A 114 -9.11 12.13 2.74
CA ASP A 114 -10.16 12.97 3.33
C ASP A 114 -9.81 13.41 4.75
N ASN A 115 -9.16 12.54 5.54
CA ASN A 115 -8.62 12.93 6.84
C ASN A 115 -7.52 13.99 6.70
N VAL A 116 -6.60 13.85 5.74
CA VAL A 116 -5.57 14.86 5.48
C VAL A 116 -6.19 16.20 5.06
N LYS A 117 -7.20 16.20 4.18
CA LYS A 117 -7.92 17.42 3.80
C LYS A 117 -8.54 18.10 5.03
N ARG A 118 -9.17 17.34 5.92
CA ARG A 118 -9.77 17.86 7.15
C ARG A 118 -8.72 18.48 8.06
N MET A 119 -7.58 17.83 8.28
CA MET A 119 -6.50 18.38 9.08
C MET A 119 -5.98 19.72 8.52
N VAL A 120 -5.86 19.85 7.20
CA VAL A 120 -5.46 21.12 6.55
C VAL A 120 -6.52 22.19 6.75
N GLN A 121 -7.81 21.85 6.63
CA GLN A 121 -8.92 22.77 6.86
C GLN A 121 -8.95 23.26 8.31
N GLU A 122 -8.76 22.37 9.28
CA GLU A 122 -8.71 22.71 10.71
C GLU A 122 -7.58 23.71 11.02
N VAL A 123 -6.40 23.52 10.42
CA VAL A 123 -5.28 24.48 10.56
C VAL A 123 -5.63 25.83 9.94
N GLN A 124 -6.27 25.86 8.77
CA GLN A 124 -6.70 27.09 8.12
C GLN A 124 -7.77 27.84 8.93
N ASP A 125 -8.71 27.11 9.53
CA ASP A 125 -9.78 27.66 10.33
C ASP A 125 -9.25 28.21 11.65
N TYR A 126 -8.29 27.52 12.28
CA TYR A 126 -7.60 28.01 13.46
C TYR A 126 -6.89 29.34 13.21
N GLU A 127 -6.13 29.45 12.11
CA GLU A 127 -5.47 30.70 11.71
C GLU A 127 -6.50 31.82 11.48
N ARG A 128 -7.60 31.55 10.76
CA ARG A 128 -8.67 32.54 10.56
C ARG A 128 -9.28 33.05 11.86
N LEU A 129 -9.53 32.15 12.82
CA LEU A 129 -10.07 32.52 14.13
C LEU A 129 -9.06 33.31 14.97
N ARG A 130 -7.77 32.99 14.87
CA ARG A 130 -6.69 33.73 15.54
C ARG A 130 -6.65 35.19 15.07
N PHE A 131 -6.73 35.43 13.76
CA PHE A 131 -6.78 36.80 13.21
C PHE A 131 -8.01 37.56 13.73
N LYS A 132 -9.19 36.93 13.72
CA LYS A 132 -10.45 37.56 14.18
C LYS A 132 -10.47 37.91 15.68
N ARG A 133 -9.58 37.33 16.50
CA ARG A 133 -9.46 37.64 17.94
C ARG A 133 -8.38 38.70 18.23
N ALA A 134 -7.52 38.99 17.24
CA ALA A 134 -6.49 40.01 17.34
C ALA A 134 -6.98 41.41 16.91
N ASP A 135 -8.12 41.45 16.22
CA ASP A 135 -8.92 42.64 15.90
C ASP A 135 -10.00 42.88 16.98
#